data_AF-A0A932VV20-F1
#
_entry.id   AF-A0A932VV20-F1
#
_cell.length_a   1.000
_cell.length_b   1.000
_cell.length_c   1.000
_cell.angle_alpha   90.00
_cell.angle_beta   90.00
_cell.angle_gamma   90.00
#
_symmetry.space_group_name_H-M   'P 1'
#
loop_
_entity.id
_entity.type
_entity.pdbx_description
1 polymer ?
#
loop_
_entity_poly.entity_id
_entity_poly.type
_entity_poly.pdbx_seq_one_letter_code
_entity_poly.pdbx_strand_id
1 'polypeptide(L)'
;MRSLWSALRWGGLNSVIGSALVIVGLLAGLSPLALSREQGEALQNEQDLKAYPSYESLYSDLRALQQKYRGIMQIVVIGHSHGDDGDVNRTADNRDIIAVKISDRVYLENDGMPQEEPDILFIGGQHSREWIAVEVPFLLIKYLVENYGKDRKIRDLVDHSEIWIIPLDNPDGYEFSRNDDRLWRKNRRNNGDGSFGVDLNRNFPYELGIDWSAPLPPGSLTSLSPDSELYRGPSALSEPESQAIQAFVASHHFQTAINFHSYGQTILYPWGISGADAQDETLFENISTKMAQLIQGAHGPVYRPSKSFNSEDSSGGAYLKHGELSDWLYGQGVLAFTVELSPKTYAEGGFELPADKIQSTFQGFLPAALYLIQAGMERLPKTPASGVTRTLDEALDLNGNHYLDDNELLLLVDYWISSEVVPGTGQIVDDDKFFYYVDKWTSKKRLTPEQSPQAAVALMLDRTRITYQKSGLRLEVVGAGIAEIDFQLFNLAGQRLMRRLEPGSALEFSAFDEAGSRLANGVYLYRVIAYGARGDAIQSQVRKFIILK
;
A
#
# COMPACT_ATOMS: atom_id res chain seq x y z
N MET A 1 -74.71 -9.07 41.10
CA MET A 1 -75.99 -9.68 40.66
C MET A 1 -75.69 -10.97 39.90
N ARG A 2 -76.66 -11.90 39.83
CA ARG A 2 -76.79 -13.14 38.98
C ARG A 2 -75.72 -13.34 37.88
N SER A 3 -75.16 -14.54 37.59
CA SER A 3 -75.28 -15.92 38.14
C SER A 3 -74.04 -16.76 37.69
N LEU A 4 -73.46 -17.78 38.34
CA LEU A 4 -73.84 -18.95 39.17
C LEU A 4 -74.15 -20.27 38.39
N TRP A 5 -73.49 -21.38 38.80
CA TRP A 5 -73.51 -22.79 38.27
C TRP A 5 -72.76 -23.03 36.94
N SER A 6 -72.07 -24.15 36.64
CA SER A 6 -71.53 -25.35 37.35
C SER A 6 -70.48 -26.06 36.41
N ALA A 7 -69.80 -27.21 36.61
CA ALA A 7 -69.68 -28.27 37.63
C ALA A 7 -68.23 -28.92 37.56
N LEU A 8 -67.67 -29.64 38.55
CA LEU A 8 -67.65 -31.13 38.77
C LEU A 8 -67.38 -32.00 37.50
N ARG A 9 -66.49 -33.04 37.46
CA ARG A 9 -65.59 -33.67 38.46
C ARG A 9 -64.55 -34.64 37.81
N TRP A 10 -63.40 -34.86 38.50
CA TRP A 10 -62.53 -36.08 38.55
C TRP A 10 -61.67 -36.54 37.35
N GLY A 11 -60.37 -36.77 37.63
CA GLY A 11 -59.70 -38.07 37.33
C GLY A 11 -58.37 -38.06 36.53
N GLY A 12 -57.31 -38.67 37.09
CA GLY A 12 -56.18 -39.26 36.31
C GLY A 12 -54.78 -38.66 36.51
N LEU A 13 -53.78 -39.53 36.70
CA LEU A 13 -52.34 -39.23 36.58
C LEU A 13 -51.82 -39.77 35.22
N ASN A 14 -50.87 -39.06 34.58
CA ASN A 14 -49.52 -39.55 34.18
C ASN A 14 -48.91 -38.82 32.96
N SER A 15 -47.58 -38.93 32.84
CA SER A 15 -46.71 -38.65 31.66
C SER A 15 -46.75 -37.24 31.06
N VAL A 16 -45.70 -36.40 31.13
CA VAL A 16 -44.31 -36.51 30.62
C VAL A 16 -44.17 -36.07 29.15
N ILE A 17 -43.58 -34.87 28.98
CA ILE A 17 -42.81 -34.32 27.84
C ILE A 17 -43.48 -34.29 26.44
N GLY A 18 -43.68 -33.07 25.91
CA GLY A 18 -44.12 -32.84 24.52
C GLY A 18 -44.28 -31.35 24.15
N SER A 19 -43.19 -30.75 23.66
CA SER A 19 -42.99 -29.41 23.06
C SER A 19 -44.18 -28.55 22.57
N ALA A 20 -44.05 -27.22 22.74
CA ALA A 20 -44.20 -26.15 21.73
C ALA A 20 -45.10 -24.91 22.06
N LEU A 21 -44.48 -23.73 21.84
CA LEU A 21 -45.03 -22.41 21.45
C LEU A 21 -46.05 -21.60 22.31
N VAL A 22 -45.60 -20.39 22.67
CA VAL A 22 -46.28 -19.07 22.54
C VAL A 22 -47.52 -18.76 23.39
N ILE A 23 -47.38 -17.73 24.24
CA ILE A 23 -48.14 -16.46 24.13
C ILE A 23 -47.27 -15.30 24.65
N VAL A 24 -47.39 -14.13 24.01
CA VAL A 24 -46.66 -12.90 24.35
C VAL A 24 -47.59 -11.92 25.07
N GLY A 25 -47.09 -11.18 26.07
CA GLY A 25 -47.75 -9.95 26.50
C GLY A 25 -47.39 -9.46 27.92
N LEU A 26 -47.24 -8.14 28.03
CA LEU A 26 -47.31 -7.35 29.27
C LEU A 26 -46.26 -7.64 30.36
N LEU A 27 -45.09 -7.01 30.21
CA LEU A 27 -44.55 -6.14 31.28
C LEU A 27 -43.66 -5.05 30.65
N ALA A 28 -44.23 -3.87 30.43
CA ALA A 28 -43.50 -2.66 30.08
C ALA A 28 -43.31 -1.81 31.34
N GLY A 29 -42.16 -1.16 31.52
CA GLY A 29 -41.95 -0.18 32.60
C GLY A 29 -40.70 -0.33 33.48
N LEU A 30 -39.66 -1.07 33.06
CA LEU A 30 -38.35 -1.03 33.70
C LEU A 30 -37.28 -0.62 32.68
N SER A 31 -36.44 0.35 33.05
CA SER A 31 -35.40 0.93 32.18
C SER A 31 -34.17 0.01 32.08
N PRO A 32 -33.53 -0.12 30.90
CA PRO A 32 -32.36 -1.00 30.72
C PRO A 32 -31.19 -0.70 31.68
N LEU A 33 -30.97 0.58 32.04
CA LEU A 33 -29.88 1.03 32.92
C LEU A 33 -29.91 0.41 34.34
N ALA A 34 -31.03 -0.17 34.78
CA ALA A 34 -31.13 -0.78 36.10
C ALA A 34 -30.60 -2.22 36.15
N LEU A 35 -30.60 -2.94 35.02
CA LEU A 35 -30.20 -4.35 34.94
C LEU A 35 -28.74 -4.55 34.52
N SER A 36 -28.11 -3.57 33.86
CA SER A 36 -26.69 -3.63 33.52
C SER A 36 -25.77 -3.44 34.74
N ARG A 37 -26.20 -2.67 35.75
CA ARG A 37 -25.36 -2.32 36.91
C ARG A 37 -25.02 -3.47 37.86
N GLU A 38 -25.79 -4.56 37.87
CA GLU A 38 -25.48 -5.77 38.66
C GLU A 38 -24.83 -6.89 37.82
N GLN A 39 -24.49 -6.62 36.55
CA GLN A 39 -23.77 -7.56 35.67
C GLN A 39 -22.44 -7.00 35.14
N GLY A 40 -22.05 -5.79 35.56
CA GLY A 40 -20.79 -5.14 35.16
C GLY A 40 -19.51 -5.73 35.76
N GLU A 41 -19.59 -6.56 36.80
CA GLU A 41 -18.43 -7.30 37.35
C GLU A 41 -18.17 -8.62 36.58
N ALA A 42 -18.20 -8.54 35.24
CA ALA A 42 -17.54 -9.52 34.40
C ALA A 42 -16.02 -9.36 34.62
N LEU A 43 -15.46 -10.18 35.52
CA LEU A 43 -14.03 -10.21 35.81
C LEU A 43 -13.24 -10.48 34.52
N GLN A 44 -12.72 -9.42 33.91
CA GLN A 44 -11.79 -9.52 32.81
C GLN A 44 -10.61 -10.36 33.27
N ASN A 45 -10.32 -11.41 32.50
CA ASN A 45 -9.19 -12.26 32.77
C ASN A 45 -7.91 -11.44 32.63
N GLU A 46 -7.10 -11.40 33.69
CA GLU A 46 -5.83 -10.66 33.74
C GLU A 46 -4.88 -11.09 32.60
N GLN A 47 -5.06 -12.29 32.07
CA GLN A 47 -4.34 -12.81 30.91
C GLN A 47 -4.77 -12.16 29.57
N ASP A 48 -6.06 -11.85 29.39
CA ASP A 48 -6.56 -11.20 28.17
C ASP A 48 -6.19 -9.69 28.17
N LEU A 49 -6.28 -9.02 29.32
CA LEU A 49 -5.78 -7.64 29.51
C LEU A 49 -4.27 -7.48 29.28
N LYS A 50 -3.50 -8.58 29.42
CA LYS A 50 -2.05 -8.65 29.12
C LYS A 50 -1.74 -9.09 27.69
N ALA A 51 -2.68 -9.73 27.01
CA ALA A 51 -2.50 -10.19 25.64
C ALA A 51 -2.75 -9.06 24.63
N TYR A 52 -3.75 -8.23 24.89
CA TYR A 52 -3.90 -6.94 24.23
C TYR A 52 -2.95 -5.92 24.90
N PRO A 53 -2.07 -5.23 24.17
CA PRO A 53 -1.11 -4.27 24.72
C PRO A 53 -1.77 -2.93 25.09
N SER A 54 -1.24 -2.22 26.09
CA SER A 54 -1.60 -0.80 26.28
C SER A 54 -0.97 0.08 25.20
N TYR A 55 -1.45 1.31 25.04
CA TYR A 55 -0.87 2.32 24.16
C TYR A 55 0.66 2.43 24.33
N GLU A 56 1.14 2.53 25.58
CA GLU A 56 2.57 2.57 25.91
C GLU A 56 3.32 1.30 25.49
N SER A 57 2.71 0.12 25.64
CA SER A 57 3.31 -1.15 25.24
C SER A 57 3.37 -1.27 23.71
N LEU A 58 2.29 -0.92 23.01
CA LEU A 58 2.24 -0.86 21.55
C LEU A 58 3.30 0.11 21.00
N TYR A 59 3.40 1.32 21.55
CA TYR A 59 4.38 2.32 21.11
C TYR A 59 5.82 1.90 21.43
N SER A 60 6.05 1.27 22.59
CA SER A 60 7.35 0.66 22.93
C SER A 60 7.75 -0.42 21.93
N ASP A 61 6.84 -1.33 21.58
CA ASP A 61 7.13 -2.40 20.62
C ASP A 61 7.32 -1.88 19.20
N LEU A 62 6.55 -0.87 18.77
CA LEU A 62 6.78 -0.17 17.49
C LEU A 62 8.16 0.50 17.47
N ARG A 63 8.59 1.17 18.56
CA ARG A 63 9.92 1.78 18.68
C ARG A 63 11.03 0.72 18.63
N ALA A 64 10.82 -0.44 19.25
CA ALA A 64 11.77 -1.57 19.20
C ALA A 64 11.86 -2.20 17.81
N LEU A 65 10.73 -2.35 17.10
CA LEU A 65 10.69 -2.77 15.70
C LEU A 65 11.41 -1.77 14.80
N GLN A 66 11.14 -0.46 14.93
CA GLN A 66 11.84 0.58 14.17
C GLN A 66 13.35 0.53 14.44
N GLN A 67 13.80 0.40 15.69
CA GLN A 67 15.23 0.32 16.01
C GLN A 67 15.92 -0.87 15.32
N LYS A 68 15.22 -2.00 15.20
CA LYS A 68 15.67 -3.24 14.55
C LYS A 68 15.59 -3.19 13.02
N TYR A 69 14.60 -2.49 12.46
CA TYR A 69 14.23 -2.50 11.04
C TYR A 69 14.32 -1.12 10.36
N ARG A 70 15.08 -0.18 10.93
CA ARG A 70 15.28 1.22 10.48
C ARG A 70 15.64 1.44 9.00
N GLY A 71 16.02 0.40 8.25
CA GLY A 71 16.22 0.52 6.80
C GLY A 71 14.92 0.55 6.01
N ILE A 72 13.84 -0.01 6.58
CA ILE A 72 12.56 -0.26 5.91
C ILE A 72 11.34 0.17 6.75
N MET A 73 11.53 0.78 7.92
CA MET A 73 10.45 1.11 8.86
C MET A 73 10.68 2.47 9.52
N GLN A 74 9.66 3.33 9.49
CA GLN A 74 9.64 4.63 10.17
C GLN A 74 8.30 4.86 10.87
N ILE A 75 8.36 5.37 12.09
CA ILE A 75 7.24 5.90 12.87
C ILE A 75 7.09 7.38 12.51
N VAL A 76 5.86 7.80 12.18
CA VAL A 76 5.47 9.19 11.95
C VAL A 76 4.32 9.52 12.89
N VAL A 77 4.44 10.62 13.64
CA VAL A 77 3.33 11.17 14.43
C VAL A 77 2.51 12.06 13.50
N ILE A 78 1.26 11.67 13.22
CA ILE A 78 0.38 12.37 12.27
C ILE A 78 -0.55 13.39 12.94
N GLY A 79 -0.62 13.34 14.26
CA GLY A 79 -1.41 14.24 15.10
C GLY A 79 -1.41 13.76 16.55
N HIS A 80 -2.29 14.36 17.35
CA HIS A 80 -2.53 13.93 18.73
C HIS A 80 -4.03 13.81 19.00
N SER A 81 -4.39 12.95 19.96
CA SER A 81 -5.77 12.77 20.40
C SER A 81 -6.26 13.91 21.31
N HIS A 82 -7.56 13.93 21.61
CA HIS A 82 -8.22 14.98 22.40
C HIS A 82 -7.63 15.19 23.81
N GLY A 83 -7.16 14.12 24.47
CA GLY A 83 -7.00 14.07 25.92
C GLY A 83 -8.33 13.94 26.66
N ASP A 84 -8.29 13.65 27.97
CA ASP A 84 -9.48 13.73 28.82
C ASP A 84 -9.59 15.17 29.35
N ASP A 85 -10.27 16.03 28.58
CA ASP A 85 -10.59 17.46 28.83
C ASP A 85 -11.34 17.75 30.17
N GLY A 86 -11.28 16.85 31.16
CA GLY A 86 -11.83 16.99 32.50
C GLY A 86 -11.07 16.30 33.65
N ASP A 87 -10.18 15.32 33.43
CA ASP A 87 -9.50 14.58 34.51
C ASP A 87 -8.02 14.97 34.69
N VAL A 88 -7.81 16.07 35.40
CA VAL A 88 -6.48 16.63 35.77
C VAL A 88 -5.56 15.70 36.59
N ASN A 89 -5.95 14.45 36.85
CA ASN A 89 -5.12 13.42 37.48
C ASN A 89 -4.62 12.34 36.50
N ARG A 90 -5.12 12.30 35.26
CA ARG A 90 -4.64 11.37 34.22
C ARG A 90 -3.42 11.96 33.53
N THR A 91 -2.24 11.39 33.77
CA THR A 91 -0.97 11.90 33.24
C THR A 91 -0.72 11.55 31.76
N ALA A 92 -1.78 11.44 30.95
CA ALA A 92 -1.74 10.85 29.61
C ALA A 92 -2.82 11.45 28.68
N ASP A 93 -2.98 12.77 28.72
CA ASP A 93 -3.76 13.52 27.73
C ASP A 93 -2.89 13.82 26.49
N ASN A 94 -3.51 14.04 25.32
CA ASN A 94 -2.81 14.34 24.06
C ASN A 94 -1.78 13.25 23.70
N ARG A 95 -2.25 12.02 23.44
CA ARG A 95 -1.39 10.90 22.98
C ARG A 95 -1.01 11.08 21.50
N ASP A 96 0.20 10.68 21.10
CA ASP A 96 0.61 10.65 19.69
C ASP A 96 -0.27 9.67 18.90
N ILE A 97 -0.87 10.13 17.80
CA ILE A 97 -1.48 9.26 16.78
C ILE A 97 -0.39 8.88 15.79
N ILE A 98 -0.16 7.58 15.64
CA ILE A 98 1.05 7.02 15.02
C ILE A 98 0.70 6.34 13.70
N ALA A 99 1.31 6.80 12.62
CA ALA A 99 1.45 6.07 11.37
C ALA A 99 2.82 5.38 11.31
N VAL A 100 2.89 4.25 10.61
CA VAL A 100 4.12 3.51 10.36
C VAL A 100 4.28 3.33 8.85
N LYS A 101 5.33 3.94 8.26
CA LYS A 101 5.75 3.70 6.87
C LYS A 101 6.58 2.43 6.81
N ILE A 102 6.31 1.57 5.82
CA ILE A 102 7.12 0.43 5.44
C ILE A 102 7.35 0.48 3.91
N SER A 103 8.59 0.71 3.51
CA SER A 103 9.09 0.82 2.11
C SER A 103 10.62 0.67 2.14
N ASP A 104 11.27 0.23 1.07
CA ASP A 104 12.75 0.23 0.95
C ASP A 104 13.34 1.65 1.02
N ARG A 105 12.57 2.66 0.59
CA ARG A 105 12.91 4.08 0.55
C ARG A 105 12.36 4.87 1.74
N VAL A 106 12.33 4.24 2.91
CA VAL A 106 11.57 4.74 4.06
C VAL A 106 11.84 6.21 4.45
N TYR A 107 13.08 6.71 4.27
CA TYR A 107 13.48 8.09 4.59
C TYR A 107 13.42 9.09 3.42
N LEU A 108 12.87 8.71 2.27
CA LEU A 108 12.57 9.64 1.18
C LEU A 108 11.16 10.20 1.36
N GLU A 109 11.05 11.52 1.25
CA GLU A 109 9.78 12.25 1.08
C GLU A 109 9.50 12.38 -0.43
N ASN A 110 8.25 12.24 -0.84
CA ASN A 110 7.83 12.47 -2.23
C ASN A 110 7.79 14.00 -2.50
N ASP A 111 8.96 14.58 -2.81
CA ASP A 111 9.23 16.02 -2.91
C ASP A 111 8.64 16.74 -4.15
N GLY A 112 7.49 16.25 -4.63
CA GLY A 112 6.83 16.72 -5.86
C GLY A 112 7.30 16.04 -7.14
N MET A 113 8.15 15.01 -7.03
CA MET A 113 8.48 14.10 -8.14
C MET A 113 7.25 13.24 -8.54
N PRO A 114 7.23 12.68 -9.76
CA PRO A 114 6.24 11.67 -10.12
C PRO A 114 6.39 10.48 -9.17
N GLN A 115 5.30 10.12 -8.50
CA GLN A 115 5.29 9.07 -7.49
C GLN A 115 5.64 7.71 -8.11
N GLU A 116 6.87 7.23 -7.84
CA GLU A 116 7.36 5.94 -8.34
C GLU A 116 6.69 4.76 -7.61
N GLU A 117 6.29 4.94 -6.35
CA GLU A 117 5.68 3.91 -5.49
C GLU A 117 4.29 4.32 -4.98
N PRO A 118 3.28 3.45 -5.11
CA PRO A 118 1.93 3.70 -4.63
C PRO A 118 1.85 3.66 -3.10
N ASP A 119 1.16 4.64 -2.52
CA ASP A 119 0.80 4.59 -1.11
C ASP A 119 -0.36 3.60 -0.87
N ILE A 120 -0.25 2.78 0.18
CA ILE A 120 -1.27 1.80 0.61
C ILE A 120 -1.59 2.04 2.09
N LEU A 121 -2.88 2.08 2.46
CA LEU A 121 -3.29 2.48 3.80
C LEU A 121 -3.98 1.36 4.60
N PHE A 122 -3.59 1.20 5.87
CA PHE A 122 -4.31 0.38 6.84
C PHE A 122 -4.53 1.19 8.12
N ILE A 123 -5.77 1.35 8.53
CA ILE A 123 -6.18 2.07 9.76
C ILE A 123 -6.85 1.08 10.71
N GLY A 124 -6.60 1.22 12.01
CA GLY A 124 -7.15 0.37 13.06
C GLY A 124 -7.49 1.13 14.34
N GLY A 125 -8.26 0.49 15.22
CA GLY A 125 -8.57 1.03 16.54
C GLY A 125 -9.43 2.30 16.56
N GLN A 126 -10.14 2.64 15.49
CA GLN A 126 -10.98 3.85 15.41
C GLN A 126 -12.17 3.81 16.40
N HIS A 127 -12.77 2.64 16.62
CA HIS A 127 -13.66 2.42 17.76
C HIS A 127 -12.89 1.71 18.88
N SER A 128 -12.92 2.25 20.09
CA SER A 128 -12.00 1.87 21.17
C SER A 128 -12.17 0.45 21.72
N ARG A 129 -13.39 -0.10 21.74
CA ARG A 129 -13.67 -1.47 22.23
C ARG A 129 -13.25 -2.60 21.28
N GLU A 130 -12.88 -2.27 20.05
CA GLU A 130 -12.67 -3.24 18.97
C GLU A 130 -11.19 -3.69 18.95
N TRP A 131 -10.70 -4.20 20.09
CA TRP A 131 -9.26 -4.40 20.34
C TRP A 131 -8.53 -5.27 19.29
N ILE A 132 -9.22 -6.21 18.64
CA ILE A 132 -8.65 -7.02 17.55
C ILE A 132 -8.29 -6.18 16.31
N ALA A 133 -8.96 -5.05 16.11
CA ALA A 133 -8.65 -4.07 15.06
C ALA A 133 -7.42 -3.19 15.37
N VAL A 134 -6.83 -3.30 16.57
CA VAL A 134 -5.48 -2.77 16.88
C VAL A 134 -4.42 -3.85 16.61
N GLU A 135 -4.69 -5.08 17.06
CA GLU A 135 -3.76 -6.20 16.94
C GLU A 135 -3.50 -6.65 15.50
N VAL A 136 -4.52 -6.73 14.65
CA VAL A 136 -4.36 -7.15 13.25
C VAL A 136 -3.42 -6.22 12.45
N PRO A 137 -3.56 -4.88 12.47
CA PRO A 137 -2.59 -3.98 11.83
C PRO A 137 -1.21 -3.98 12.52
N PHE A 138 -1.12 -4.10 13.85
CA PHE A 138 0.18 -4.24 14.53
C PHE A 138 0.92 -5.53 14.12
N LEU A 139 0.22 -6.66 14.03
CA LEU A 139 0.78 -7.91 13.54
C LEU A 139 1.12 -7.86 12.04
N LEU A 140 0.41 -7.05 11.24
CA LEU A 140 0.77 -6.78 9.85
C LEU A 140 2.09 -6.01 9.74
N ILE A 141 2.27 -4.92 10.51
CA ILE A 141 3.56 -4.19 10.61
C ILE A 141 4.69 -5.17 10.92
N LYS A 142 4.52 -5.96 11.99
CA LYS A 142 5.51 -6.94 12.42
C LYS A 142 5.79 -7.98 11.35
N TYR A 143 4.77 -8.55 10.72
CA TYR A 143 4.93 -9.58 9.70
C TYR A 143 5.68 -9.07 8.47
N LEU A 144 5.40 -7.85 8.01
CA LEU A 144 6.10 -7.25 6.87
C LEU A 144 7.59 -7.08 7.19
N VAL A 145 7.94 -6.37 8.28
CA VAL A 145 9.35 -6.11 8.61
C VAL A 145 10.12 -7.37 9.03
N GLU A 146 9.47 -8.34 9.69
CA GLU A 146 10.12 -9.59 10.09
C GLU A 146 10.32 -10.57 8.91
N ASN A 147 9.64 -10.42 7.77
CA ASN A 147 9.78 -11.30 6.61
C ASN A 147 10.36 -10.66 5.34
N TYR A 148 10.54 -9.33 5.30
CA TYR A 148 11.22 -8.62 4.22
C TYR A 148 12.50 -9.32 3.73
N GLY A 149 13.45 -9.58 4.63
CA GLY A 149 14.69 -10.30 4.32
C GLY A 149 14.59 -11.83 4.29
N LYS A 150 13.40 -12.40 4.01
CA LYS A 150 13.14 -13.87 4.08
C LYS A 150 12.18 -14.40 3.02
N ASP A 151 11.10 -13.68 2.73
CA ASP A 151 10.10 -14.04 1.75
C ASP A 151 10.15 -13.01 0.62
N ARG A 152 10.52 -13.47 -0.58
CA ARG A 152 10.61 -12.61 -1.77
C ARG A 152 9.30 -11.85 -2.01
N LYS A 153 8.13 -12.44 -1.76
CA LYS A 153 6.86 -11.71 -1.98
C LYS A 153 6.71 -10.53 -1.04
N ILE A 154 7.21 -10.64 0.19
CA ILE A 154 7.15 -9.55 1.16
C ILE A 154 8.17 -8.48 0.85
N ARG A 155 9.35 -8.85 0.34
CA ARG A 155 10.29 -7.90 -0.27
C ARG A 155 9.66 -7.20 -1.47
N ASP A 156 9.19 -7.95 -2.47
CA ASP A 156 8.69 -7.41 -3.73
C ASP A 156 7.47 -6.46 -3.53
N LEU A 157 6.69 -6.60 -2.45
CA LEU A 157 5.65 -5.63 -2.05
C LEU A 157 6.23 -4.35 -1.41
N VAL A 158 7.28 -4.47 -0.59
CA VAL A 158 7.91 -3.35 0.15
C VAL A 158 8.89 -2.54 -0.71
N ASP A 159 9.54 -3.17 -1.70
CA ASP A 159 10.42 -2.53 -2.69
C ASP A 159 9.63 -1.79 -3.81
N HIS A 160 8.29 -1.85 -3.77
CA HIS A 160 7.41 -1.32 -4.83
C HIS A 160 6.10 -0.71 -4.28
N SER A 161 6.00 -0.37 -2.99
CA SER A 161 4.89 0.41 -2.42
C SER A 161 5.24 1.05 -1.09
N GLU A 162 4.65 2.21 -0.79
CA GLU A 162 4.67 2.78 0.56
C GLU A 162 3.51 2.23 1.38
N ILE A 163 3.80 1.24 2.23
CA ILE A 163 2.77 0.63 3.08
C ILE A 163 2.67 1.43 4.38
N TRP A 164 1.59 2.18 4.53
CA TRP A 164 1.30 3.02 5.69
C TRP A 164 0.27 2.37 6.61
N ILE A 165 0.64 2.15 7.87
CA ILE A 165 -0.20 1.47 8.86
C ILE A 165 -0.36 2.34 10.11
N ILE A 166 -1.61 2.70 10.42
CA ILE A 166 -2.02 3.40 11.65
C ILE A 166 -2.75 2.37 12.52
N PRO A 167 -2.08 1.70 13.48
CA PRO A 167 -2.70 0.62 14.23
C PRO A 167 -3.73 1.10 15.26
N LEU A 168 -3.70 2.38 15.64
CA LEU A 168 -4.57 2.93 16.68
C LEU A 168 -4.88 4.42 16.43
N ASP A 169 -6.04 4.68 15.82
CA ASP A 169 -6.61 6.01 15.54
C ASP A 169 -7.18 6.70 16.79
N ASN A 170 -7.76 5.94 17.72
CA ASN A 170 -8.42 6.45 18.94
C ASN A 170 -7.70 5.99 20.23
N PRO A 171 -6.49 6.52 20.54
CA PRO A 171 -5.69 6.03 21.65
C PRO A 171 -6.28 6.32 23.04
N ASP A 172 -6.99 7.45 23.21
CA ASP A 172 -7.60 7.83 24.48
C ASP A 172 -8.85 7.00 24.79
N GLY A 173 -9.71 6.77 23.79
CA GLY A 173 -10.83 5.87 23.94
C GLY A 173 -10.35 4.45 24.20
N TYR A 174 -9.29 4.00 23.53
CA TYR A 174 -8.72 2.67 23.70
C TYR A 174 -8.22 2.45 25.13
N GLU A 175 -7.44 3.37 25.69
CA GLU A 175 -7.03 3.30 27.10
C GLU A 175 -8.22 3.41 28.07
N PHE A 176 -9.23 4.24 27.80
CA PHE A 176 -10.45 4.23 28.61
C PHE A 176 -11.20 2.89 28.54
N SER A 177 -11.18 2.20 27.39
CA SER A 177 -11.78 0.87 27.26
C SER A 177 -11.01 -0.25 27.96
N ARG A 178 -9.70 -0.06 28.19
CA ARG A 178 -8.86 -0.97 28.96
C ARG A 178 -8.99 -0.78 30.46
N ASN A 179 -9.17 0.45 30.92
CA ASN A 179 -9.02 0.81 32.33
C ASN A 179 -10.35 1.17 33.03
N ASP A 180 -11.40 1.56 32.29
CA ASP A 180 -12.65 2.10 32.86
C ASP A 180 -13.93 1.43 32.32
N ASP A 181 -14.19 1.45 31.00
CA ASP A 181 -15.41 0.91 30.38
C ASP A 181 -15.11 0.10 29.11
N ARG A 182 -15.12 -1.23 29.23
CA ARG A 182 -14.77 -2.17 28.15
C ARG A 182 -15.59 -2.02 26.86
N LEU A 183 -16.79 -1.46 26.95
CA LEU A 183 -17.68 -1.28 25.82
C LEU A 183 -17.73 0.17 25.33
N TRP A 184 -16.84 1.04 25.81
CA TRP A 184 -16.65 2.39 25.27
C TRP A 184 -16.25 2.35 23.79
N ARG A 185 -16.97 3.11 22.95
CA ARG A 185 -16.79 3.14 21.48
C ARG A 185 -16.02 4.36 20.97
N LYS A 186 -16.31 5.52 21.55
CA LYS A 186 -16.03 6.86 21.00
C LYS A 186 -14.62 7.34 21.37
N ASN A 187 -14.19 8.52 20.89
CA ASN A 187 -13.04 9.20 21.49
C ASN A 187 -13.39 9.72 22.91
N ARG A 188 -12.52 10.52 23.54
CA ARG A 188 -12.68 11.01 24.92
C ARG A 188 -13.08 12.48 25.08
N ARG A 189 -13.40 13.17 23.97
CA ARG A 189 -13.89 14.56 23.95
C ARG A 189 -14.90 14.86 25.07
N ASN A 190 -14.70 15.95 25.80
CA ASN A 190 -15.73 16.51 26.68
C ASN A 190 -16.73 17.35 25.87
N ASN A 191 -18.01 16.97 25.85
CA ASN A 191 -19.04 17.69 25.09
C ASN A 191 -19.61 18.91 25.83
N GLY A 192 -19.25 19.13 27.10
CA GLY A 192 -19.67 20.28 27.91
C GLY A 192 -21.07 20.20 28.51
N ASP A 193 -21.86 19.17 28.17
CA ASP A 193 -23.19 18.87 28.72
C ASP A 193 -23.18 17.74 29.76
N GLY A 194 -22.03 17.11 29.98
CA GLY A 194 -21.84 15.93 30.83
C GLY A 194 -21.75 14.61 30.07
N SER A 195 -22.04 14.61 28.77
CA SER A 195 -21.71 13.50 27.88
C SER A 195 -20.26 13.59 27.39
N PHE A 196 -19.73 12.46 26.91
CA PHE A 196 -18.37 12.36 26.38
C PHE A 196 -18.35 11.64 25.03
N GLY A 197 -17.36 12.00 24.22
CA GLY A 197 -16.95 11.32 23.00
C GLY A 197 -17.81 11.56 21.76
N VAL A 198 -17.16 11.47 20.62
CA VAL A 198 -17.72 11.44 19.26
C VAL A 198 -17.38 10.11 18.60
N ASP A 199 -18.30 9.61 17.78
CA ASP A 199 -18.06 8.44 16.92
C ASP A 199 -17.20 8.90 15.73
N LEU A 200 -15.89 8.61 15.79
CA LEU A 200 -14.92 9.05 14.76
C LEU A 200 -15.32 8.56 13.37
N ASN A 201 -15.87 7.34 13.26
CA ASN A 201 -16.38 6.81 12.00
C ASN A 201 -17.74 7.41 11.59
N ARG A 202 -18.14 8.54 12.17
CA ARG A 202 -19.26 9.39 11.75
C ARG A 202 -18.86 10.86 11.58
N ASN A 203 -17.60 11.21 11.83
CA ASN A 203 -17.12 12.60 11.86
C ASN A 203 -16.54 13.10 10.52
N PHE A 204 -16.34 12.22 9.54
CA PHE A 204 -15.75 12.61 8.26
C PHE A 204 -16.74 13.41 7.38
N PRO A 205 -16.26 14.37 6.57
CA PRO A 205 -17.09 15.08 5.61
C PRO A 205 -17.41 14.15 4.43
N TYR A 206 -18.32 14.54 3.55
CA TYR A 206 -18.59 13.77 2.34
C TYR A 206 -19.05 14.65 1.17
N GLU A 207 -18.66 14.24 -0.04
CA GLU A 207 -18.63 15.09 -1.23
C GLU A 207 -20.00 15.34 -1.86
N LEU A 208 -21.02 14.53 -1.53
CA LEU A 208 -22.42 14.82 -1.90
C LEU A 208 -23.06 15.94 -1.05
N GLY A 209 -22.25 16.79 -0.43
CA GLY A 209 -22.71 18.00 0.25
C GLY A 209 -23.55 17.73 1.49
N ILE A 210 -23.04 16.90 2.42
CA ILE A 210 -23.68 16.73 3.73
C ILE A 210 -23.68 18.07 4.48
N ASP A 211 -24.82 18.73 4.51
CA ASP A 211 -25.08 19.84 5.42
C ASP A 211 -25.09 19.32 6.88
N TRP A 212 -24.10 19.73 7.67
CA TRP A 212 -23.98 19.31 9.08
C TRP A 212 -25.02 19.97 10.00
N SER A 213 -25.78 20.93 9.50
CA SER A 213 -26.97 21.48 10.17
C SER A 213 -28.28 20.80 9.73
N ALA A 214 -28.27 20.03 8.65
CA ALA A 214 -29.46 19.32 8.17
C ALA A 214 -29.82 18.12 9.07
N PRO A 215 -31.13 17.81 9.22
CA PRO A 215 -31.59 16.63 9.95
C PRO A 215 -31.18 15.35 9.23
N LEU A 216 -30.79 14.34 10.01
CA LEU A 216 -30.46 13.02 9.50
C LEU A 216 -31.72 12.30 8.97
N PRO A 217 -31.65 11.59 7.83
CA PRO A 217 -32.78 10.84 7.31
C PRO A 217 -33.18 9.67 8.24
N PRO A 218 -34.47 9.28 8.28
CA PRO A 218 -34.92 8.12 9.04
C PRO A 218 -34.15 6.86 8.63
N GLY A 219 -33.66 6.08 9.60
CA GLY A 219 -32.77 4.94 9.34
C GLY A 219 -31.30 5.33 9.14
N SER A 220 -30.86 6.48 9.66
CA SER A 220 -29.44 6.76 9.81
C SER A 220 -28.84 5.98 10.98
N LEU A 221 -27.75 5.24 10.78
CA LEU A 221 -26.87 4.74 11.84
C LEU A 221 -25.91 5.84 12.31
N THR A 222 -26.46 7.03 12.54
CA THR A 222 -25.74 8.27 12.87
C THR A 222 -26.65 9.11 13.75
N SER A 223 -26.10 9.91 14.66
CA SER A 223 -26.87 10.67 15.65
C SER A 223 -26.39 12.11 15.80
N LEU A 224 -27.35 13.00 16.12
CA LEU A 224 -27.11 14.40 16.52
C LEU A 224 -27.05 14.58 18.04
N SER A 225 -27.33 13.53 18.83
CA SER A 225 -27.41 13.59 20.29
C SER A 225 -26.06 13.22 20.92
N PRO A 226 -25.43 14.09 21.74
CA PRO A 226 -24.12 13.83 22.35
C PRO A 226 -24.02 12.53 23.18
N ASP A 227 -25.08 12.19 23.92
CA ASP A 227 -25.24 10.92 24.66
C ASP A 227 -25.22 9.65 23.78
N SER A 228 -25.24 9.78 22.45
CA SER A 228 -25.32 8.64 21.54
C SER A 228 -23.95 8.02 21.27
N GLU A 229 -23.93 6.69 21.24
CA GLU A 229 -22.84 5.87 20.68
C GLU A 229 -22.52 6.18 19.22
N LEU A 230 -23.47 6.76 18.47
CA LEU A 230 -23.35 7.10 17.05
C LEU A 230 -23.29 8.62 16.84
N TYR A 231 -22.94 9.39 17.87
CA TYR A 231 -22.91 10.86 17.80
C TYR A 231 -21.85 11.34 16.81
N ARG A 232 -22.27 12.09 15.78
CA ARG A 232 -21.36 12.55 14.71
C ARG A 232 -20.43 13.70 15.08
N GLY A 233 -20.59 14.30 16.26
CA GLY A 233 -19.84 15.50 16.64
C GLY A 233 -20.47 16.81 16.12
N PRO A 234 -20.06 17.97 16.66
CA PRO A 234 -20.68 19.27 16.36
C PRO A 234 -20.44 19.79 14.93
N SER A 235 -19.37 19.35 14.26
CA SER A 235 -19.09 19.61 12.84
C SER A 235 -18.43 18.38 12.22
N ALA A 236 -18.34 18.32 10.88
CA ALA A 236 -17.38 17.43 10.25
C ALA A 236 -15.96 17.83 10.70
N LEU A 237 -15.07 16.84 10.86
CA LEU A 237 -13.70 17.01 11.35
C LEU A 237 -13.64 17.85 12.65
N SER A 238 -14.60 17.67 13.55
CA SER A 238 -14.62 18.37 14.84
C SER A 238 -13.59 17.79 15.83
N GLU A 239 -13.11 16.58 15.56
CA GLU A 239 -12.20 15.80 16.42
C GLU A 239 -10.76 15.84 15.87
N PRO A 240 -9.73 15.98 16.72
CA PRO A 240 -8.34 16.04 16.28
C PRO A 240 -7.87 14.69 15.70
N GLU A 241 -8.46 13.56 16.12
CA GLU A 241 -8.19 12.26 15.50
C GLU A 241 -8.60 12.26 14.02
N SER A 242 -9.86 12.64 13.72
CA SER A 242 -10.34 12.76 12.34
C SER A 242 -9.62 13.83 11.52
N GLN A 243 -9.16 14.93 12.14
CA GLN A 243 -8.31 15.94 11.50
C GLN A 243 -6.92 15.38 11.14
N ALA A 244 -6.30 14.57 12.02
CA ALA A 244 -5.01 13.94 11.75
C ALA A 244 -5.09 12.99 10.54
N ILE A 245 -6.12 12.13 10.49
CA ILE A 245 -6.39 11.28 9.32
C ILE A 245 -6.62 12.12 8.07
N GLN A 246 -7.39 13.21 8.15
CA GLN A 246 -7.65 14.06 6.98
C GLN A 246 -6.39 14.76 6.46
N ALA A 247 -5.57 15.32 7.36
CA ALA A 247 -4.33 16.00 6.99
C ALA A 247 -3.32 15.03 6.38
N PHE A 248 -3.19 13.83 6.94
CA PHE A 248 -2.31 12.76 6.45
C PHE A 248 -2.74 12.24 5.08
N VAL A 249 -4.04 11.95 4.87
CA VAL A 249 -4.55 11.55 3.55
C VAL A 249 -4.40 12.67 2.51
N ALA A 250 -4.47 13.94 2.92
CA ALA A 250 -4.25 15.08 2.01
C ALA A 250 -2.77 15.29 1.62
N SER A 251 -1.80 14.66 2.29
CA SER A 251 -0.37 14.68 1.93
C SER A 251 0.12 13.44 1.17
N HIS A 252 -0.79 12.54 0.79
CA HIS A 252 -0.51 11.26 0.14
C HIS A 252 -1.46 10.98 -1.03
N HIS A 253 -1.18 9.96 -1.84
CA HIS A 253 -2.03 9.50 -2.94
C HIS A 253 -2.32 8.00 -2.83
N PHE A 254 -3.01 7.65 -1.73
CA PHE A 254 -3.40 6.27 -1.42
C PHE A 254 -4.21 5.61 -2.55
N GLN A 255 -3.75 4.44 -3.01
CA GLN A 255 -4.42 3.68 -4.07
C GLN A 255 -5.53 2.79 -3.52
N THR A 256 -5.27 2.14 -2.39
CA THR A 256 -6.19 1.25 -1.66
C THR A 256 -6.11 1.52 -0.16
N ALA A 257 -7.20 1.25 0.57
CA ALA A 257 -7.22 1.38 2.03
C ALA A 257 -8.05 0.29 2.72
N ILE A 258 -7.68 -0.08 3.96
CA ILE A 258 -8.57 -0.76 4.91
C ILE A 258 -8.77 0.11 6.16
N ASN A 259 -10.03 0.27 6.56
CA ASN A 259 -10.40 0.63 7.94
C ASN A 259 -10.81 -0.65 8.68
N PHE A 260 -10.04 -1.06 9.70
CA PHE A 260 -10.31 -2.25 10.50
C PHE A 260 -11.27 -1.93 11.65
N HIS A 261 -12.30 -2.76 11.75
CA HIS A 261 -13.30 -2.76 12.81
C HIS A 261 -13.51 -4.19 13.35
N SER A 262 -14.35 -4.32 14.38
CA SER A 262 -14.99 -5.60 14.69
C SER A 262 -16.39 -5.35 15.24
N TYR A 263 -17.34 -6.27 15.11
CA TYR A 263 -17.21 -7.66 14.66
C TYR A 263 -18.33 -7.99 13.65
N GLY A 264 -18.10 -9.00 12.81
CA GLY A 264 -19.13 -9.45 11.88
C GLY A 264 -18.64 -10.31 10.73
N GLN A 265 -17.32 -10.33 10.47
CA GLN A 265 -16.71 -11.02 9.33
C GLN A 265 -17.32 -10.53 8.02
N THR A 266 -17.18 -9.25 7.74
CA THR A 266 -17.62 -8.61 6.50
C THR A 266 -16.48 -7.84 5.86
N ILE A 267 -16.56 -7.66 4.54
CA ILE A 267 -15.69 -6.79 3.78
C ILE A 267 -16.62 -5.80 3.09
N LEU A 268 -16.82 -4.67 3.76
CA LEU A 268 -17.72 -3.61 3.33
C LEU A 268 -16.98 -2.65 2.40
N TYR A 269 -17.67 -2.15 1.40
CA TYR A 269 -17.18 -1.14 0.47
C TYR A 269 -18.23 -0.05 0.24
N PRO A 270 -17.86 1.14 -0.26
CA PRO A 270 -18.79 2.23 -0.54
C PRO A 270 -19.97 1.84 -1.44
N TRP A 271 -21.15 2.43 -1.28
CA TRP A 271 -21.48 3.50 -0.33
C TRP A 271 -22.09 2.97 0.97
N GLY A 272 -21.81 3.64 2.09
CA GLY A 272 -22.56 3.55 3.35
C GLY A 272 -23.75 4.50 3.40
N ILE A 273 -23.61 5.67 2.78
CA ILE A 273 -24.63 6.71 2.69
C ILE A 273 -25.71 6.45 1.61
N SER A 274 -25.57 5.41 0.78
CA SER A 274 -26.52 5.12 -0.30
C SER A 274 -26.50 3.67 -0.75
N GLY A 275 -27.65 3.17 -1.22
CA GLY A 275 -27.72 1.89 -1.95
C GLY A 275 -27.28 1.99 -3.42
N ALA A 276 -27.04 3.20 -3.94
CA ALA A 276 -26.58 3.44 -5.31
C ALA A 276 -25.20 2.82 -5.59
N ASP A 277 -24.87 2.59 -6.85
CA ASP A 277 -23.60 1.99 -7.27
C ASP A 277 -22.46 3.02 -7.21
N ALA A 278 -21.27 2.56 -6.81
CA ALA A 278 -20.03 3.30 -6.95
C ALA A 278 -19.60 3.34 -8.44
N GLN A 279 -18.76 4.31 -8.84
CA GLN A 279 -18.15 4.26 -10.18
C GLN A 279 -17.26 3.01 -10.35
N ASP A 280 -16.58 2.62 -9.27
CA ASP A 280 -15.71 1.45 -9.19
C ASP A 280 -16.45 0.20 -8.63
N GLU A 281 -17.79 0.13 -8.66
CA GLU A 281 -18.60 -0.96 -8.07
C GLU A 281 -18.06 -2.36 -8.41
N THR A 282 -17.86 -2.66 -9.69
CA THR A 282 -17.33 -3.96 -10.16
C THR A 282 -15.90 -4.23 -9.66
N LEU A 283 -15.09 -3.20 -9.41
CA LEU A 283 -13.75 -3.35 -8.86
C LEU A 283 -13.81 -3.65 -7.34
N PHE A 284 -14.69 -2.97 -6.61
CA PHE A 284 -14.99 -3.26 -5.21
C PHE A 284 -15.52 -4.69 -5.04
N GLU A 285 -16.50 -5.14 -5.83
CA GLU A 285 -17.03 -6.50 -5.79
C GLU A 285 -15.94 -7.55 -6.03
N ASN A 286 -15.09 -7.35 -7.05
CA ASN A 286 -14.02 -8.29 -7.38
C ASN A 286 -12.96 -8.37 -6.27
N ILE A 287 -12.45 -7.23 -5.79
CA ILE A 287 -11.40 -7.20 -4.76
C ILE A 287 -11.92 -7.71 -3.41
N SER A 288 -13.12 -7.30 -2.98
CA SER A 288 -13.72 -7.80 -1.73
C SER A 288 -14.03 -9.29 -1.78
N THR A 289 -14.54 -9.79 -2.91
CA THR A 289 -14.75 -11.23 -3.14
C THR A 289 -13.42 -11.99 -3.12
N LYS A 290 -12.37 -11.45 -3.76
CA LYS A 290 -11.05 -12.09 -3.78
C LYS A 290 -10.39 -12.09 -2.40
N MET A 291 -10.52 -11.01 -1.61
CA MET A 291 -10.11 -10.99 -0.21
C MET A 291 -10.84 -12.08 0.60
N ALA A 292 -12.18 -12.17 0.51
CA ALA A 292 -12.96 -13.19 1.23
C ALA A 292 -12.56 -14.63 0.86
N GLN A 293 -12.29 -14.90 -0.42
CA GLN A 293 -11.76 -16.19 -0.89
C GLN A 293 -10.37 -16.52 -0.32
N LEU A 294 -9.49 -15.51 -0.24
CA LEU A 294 -8.13 -15.68 0.30
C LEU A 294 -8.16 -15.99 1.81
N ILE A 295 -9.05 -15.34 2.57
CA ILE A 295 -9.25 -15.61 4.00
C ILE A 295 -9.72 -17.06 4.20
N GLN A 296 -10.75 -17.48 3.45
CA GLN A 296 -11.27 -18.85 3.53
C GLN A 296 -10.21 -19.89 3.10
N GLY A 297 -9.43 -19.57 2.07
CA GLY A 297 -8.32 -20.41 1.60
C GLY A 297 -7.18 -20.58 2.61
N ALA A 298 -6.98 -19.59 3.49
CA ALA A 298 -6.03 -19.62 4.60
C ALA A 298 -6.53 -20.36 5.85
N HIS A 299 -7.65 -21.09 5.74
CA HIS A 299 -8.42 -21.66 6.85
C HIS A 299 -9.00 -20.63 7.83
N GLY A 300 -9.04 -19.35 7.44
CA GLY A 300 -9.84 -18.34 8.11
C GLY A 300 -11.34 -18.58 7.94
N PRO A 301 -12.18 -17.88 8.72
CA PRO A 301 -13.62 -18.03 8.65
C PRO A 301 -14.21 -17.34 7.40
N VAL A 302 -15.47 -17.61 7.08
CA VAL A 302 -16.13 -17.00 5.91
C VAL A 302 -16.45 -15.53 6.20
N TYR A 303 -15.84 -14.64 5.41
CA TYR A 303 -16.19 -13.21 5.35
C TYR A 303 -17.24 -12.94 4.26
N ARG A 304 -18.11 -11.95 4.48
CA ARG A 304 -19.16 -11.52 3.52
C ARG A 304 -18.79 -10.18 2.84
N PRO A 305 -18.50 -10.17 1.53
CA PRO A 305 -18.49 -8.94 0.73
C PRO A 305 -19.85 -8.23 0.72
N SER A 306 -19.89 -6.90 0.81
CA SER A 306 -21.12 -6.12 0.54
C SER A 306 -20.88 -4.61 0.49
N LYS A 307 -21.83 -3.86 -0.08
CA LYS A 307 -21.94 -2.42 0.19
C LYS A 307 -22.10 -2.16 1.69
N SER A 308 -21.50 -1.08 2.17
CA SER A 308 -21.61 -0.65 3.57
C SER A 308 -23.06 -0.32 3.99
N PHE A 309 -23.88 0.20 3.06
CA PHE A 309 -25.33 0.38 3.22
C PHE A 309 -26.08 -0.95 3.50
N ASN A 310 -25.55 -2.08 3.02
CA ASN A 310 -26.09 -3.43 3.21
C ASN A 310 -25.49 -4.16 4.43
N SER A 311 -24.88 -3.44 5.38
CA SER A 311 -24.55 -4.01 6.69
C SER A 311 -25.80 -4.00 7.59
N GLU A 312 -26.35 -5.18 7.85
CA GLU A 312 -27.40 -5.39 8.85
C GLU A 312 -26.87 -5.01 10.24
N ASP A 313 -27.66 -4.23 11.00
CA ASP A 313 -27.55 -4.23 12.45
C ASP A 313 -28.37 -5.40 13.05
N SER A 314 -28.45 -5.49 14.38
CA SER A 314 -29.25 -6.52 15.07
C SER A 314 -30.77 -6.49 14.82
N SER A 315 -31.28 -5.57 13.99
CA SER A 315 -32.69 -5.48 13.55
C SER A 315 -32.90 -5.78 12.06
N GLY A 316 -31.84 -6.02 11.28
CA GLY A 316 -31.92 -6.60 9.93
C GLY A 316 -32.40 -5.67 8.81
N GLY A 317 -32.31 -4.35 9.00
CA GLY A 317 -32.51 -3.37 7.93
C GLY A 317 -31.22 -3.02 7.17
N ALA A 318 -31.38 -2.44 5.97
CA ALA A 318 -30.32 -1.66 5.31
C ALA A 318 -30.42 -0.20 5.80
N TYR A 319 -29.29 0.41 6.14
CA TYR A 319 -29.27 1.69 6.87
C TYR A 319 -28.21 2.64 6.34
N LEU A 320 -28.52 3.93 6.44
CA LEU A 320 -27.69 5.03 5.94
C LEU A 320 -26.60 5.36 6.95
N LYS A 321 -25.34 5.37 6.53
CA LYS A 321 -24.21 5.80 7.36
C LYS A 321 -23.71 7.15 6.86
N HIS A 322 -23.75 8.16 7.72
CA HIS A 322 -23.25 9.49 7.39
C HIS A 322 -21.89 9.71 8.05
N GLY A 323 -20.90 10.15 7.25
CA GLY A 323 -19.57 10.52 7.73
C GLY A 323 -18.64 9.35 8.07
N GLU A 324 -18.81 8.19 7.44
CA GLU A 324 -17.88 7.08 7.62
C GLU A 324 -16.60 7.24 6.78
N LEU A 325 -15.47 6.78 7.36
CA LEU A 325 -14.13 7.00 6.82
C LEU A 325 -13.97 6.43 5.40
N SER A 326 -14.49 5.23 5.15
CA SER A 326 -14.35 4.56 3.84
C SER A 326 -15.12 5.25 2.71
N ASP A 327 -16.29 5.84 3.00
CA ASP A 327 -17.03 6.68 2.04
C ASP A 327 -16.25 7.97 1.74
N TRP A 328 -15.64 8.60 2.76
CA TRP A 328 -14.83 9.80 2.56
C TRP A 328 -13.54 9.53 1.76
N LEU A 329 -12.80 8.47 2.12
CA LEU A 329 -11.59 8.04 1.42
C LEU A 329 -11.84 7.76 -0.07
N TYR A 330 -12.98 7.14 -0.40
CA TYR A 330 -13.33 6.91 -1.80
C TYR A 330 -13.74 8.19 -2.56
N GLY A 331 -14.29 9.19 -1.87
CA GLY A 331 -14.37 10.56 -2.41
C GLY A 331 -12.98 11.11 -2.77
N GLN A 332 -11.97 10.88 -1.92
CA GLN A 332 -10.58 11.27 -2.21
C GLN A 332 -9.89 10.37 -3.27
N GLY A 333 -10.62 9.47 -3.95
CA GLY A 333 -10.11 8.59 -5.01
C GLY A 333 -9.46 7.29 -4.53
N VAL A 334 -9.43 7.03 -3.22
CA VAL A 334 -8.80 5.85 -2.61
C VAL A 334 -9.77 4.66 -2.66
N LEU A 335 -9.35 3.49 -3.14
CA LEU A 335 -10.21 2.30 -3.12
C LEU A 335 -10.27 1.70 -1.71
N ALA A 336 -11.15 2.26 -0.87
CA ALA A 336 -11.24 1.97 0.56
C ALA A 336 -12.25 0.87 0.90
N PHE A 337 -11.90 0.01 1.86
CA PHE A 337 -12.74 -1.06 2.40
C PHE A 337 -12.85 -0.93 3.92
N THR A 338 -14.04 -1.17 4.48
CA THR A 338 -14.23 -1.39 5.91
C THR A 338 -14.23 -2.90 6.17
N VAL A 339 -13.35 -3.40 7.05
CA VAL A 339 -13.30 -4.83 7.40
C VAL A 339 -13.77 -5.04 8.83
N GLU A 340 -14.94 -5.65 8.98
CA GLU A 340 -15.40 -6.14 10.28
C GLU A 340 -14.72 -7.48 10.56
N LEU A 341 -13.75 -7.50 11.46
CA LEU A 341 -12.97 -8.69 11.81
C LEU A 341 -13.80 -9.74 12.57
N SER A 342 -13.16 -10.86 12.90
CA SER A 342 -13.71 -11.89 13.79
C SER A 342 -13.97 -11.35 15.21
N PRO A 343 -14.94 -11.92 15.95
CA PRO A 343 -15.78 -13.08 15.59
C PRO A 343 -16.93 -12.69 14.63
N LYS A 344 -17.85 -13.61 14.32
CA LYS A 344 -19.04 -13.26 13.52
C LYS A 344 -20.16 -12.65 14.37
N THR A 345 -20.32 -13.10 15.62
CA THR A 345 -21.47 -12.72 16.46
C THR A 345 -21.08 -12.43 17.91
N TYR A 346 -21.99 -11.76 18.63
CA TYR A 346 -21.88 -11.56 20.09
C TYR A 346 -21.75 -12.89 20.85
N ALA A 347 -22.46 -13.93 20.43
CA ALA A 347 -22.41 -15.26 21.03
C ALA A 347 -21.08 -16.01 20.82
N GLU A 348 -20.21 -15.50 19.93
CA GLU A 348 -18.85 -15.99 19.68
C GLU A 348 -17.78 -15.13 20.39
N GLY A 349 -18.19 -14.14 21.18
CA GLY A 349 -17.31 -13.23 21.95
C GLY A 349 -17.55 -11.73 21.68
N GLY A 350 -18.17 -11.39 20.54
CA GLY A 350 -18.40 -10.00 20.16
C GLY A 350 -17.12 -9.15 20.18
N PHE A 351 -17.14 -8.04 20.91
CA PHE A 351 -15.98 -7.16 21.10
C PHE A 351 -14.89 -7.76 22.03
N GLU A 352 -15.25 -8.74 22.86
CA GLU A 352 -14.38 -9.39 23.86
C GLU A 352 -13.79 -10.70 23.30
N LEU A 353 -13.19 -10.63 22.11
CA LEU A 353 -12.53 -11.76 21.48
C LEU A 353 -11.38 -12.28 22.37
N PRO A 354 -11.34 -13.58 22.73
CA PRO A 354 -10.27 -14.12 23.59
C PRO A 354 -8.88 -14.05 22.95
N ALA A 355 -7.86 -13.87 23.80
CA ALA A 355 -6.46 -13.73 23.40
C ALA A 355 -5.94 -14.87 22.50
N ASP A 356 -6.41 -16.10 22.71
CA ASP A 356 -5.99 -17.26 21.92
C ASP A 356 -6.46 -17.20 20.45
N LYS A 357 -7.39 -16.30 20.11
CA LYS A 357 -7.89 -16.10 18.75
C LYS A 357 -7.09 -15.09 17.95
N ILE A 358 -6.45 -14.10 18.58
CA ILE A 358 -5.73 -12.98 17.92
C ILE A 358 -4.86 -13.49 16.77
N GLN A 359 -3.97 -14.45 17.05
CA GLN A 359 -3.04 -15.01 16.07
C GLN A 359 -3.77 -15.73 14.92
N SER A 360 -4.89 -16.40 15.20
CA SER A 360 -5.68 -17.12 14.19
C SER A 360 -6.50 -16.17 13.29
N THR A 361 -7.03 -15.08 13.86
CA THR A 361 -7.70 -14.00 13.11
C THR A 361 -6.69 -13.30 12.20
N PHE A 362 -5.50 -12.97 12.71
CA PHE A 362 -4.43 -12.40 11.89
C PHE A 362 -3.98 -13.35 10.78
N GLN A 363 -3.71 -14.62 11.07
CA GLN A 363 -3.27 -15.61 10.07
C GLN A 363 -4.33 -15.86 8.98
N GLY A 364 -5.61 -15.88 9.36
CA GLY A 364 -6.71 -15.94 8.39
C GLY A 364 -6.79 -14.68 7.53
N PHE A 365 -6.63 -13.49 8.11
CA PHE A 365 -6.76 -12.23 7.37
C PHE A 365 -5.55 -11.89 6.49
N LEU A 366 -4.33 -12.25 6.91
CA LEU A 366 -3.07 -11.84 6.30
C LEU A 366 -3.03 -11.96 4.76
N PRO A 367 -3.47 -13.06 4.11
CA PRO A 367 -3.45 -13.14 2.65
C PRO A 367 -4.37 -12.14 1.92
N ALA A 368 -5.43 -11.64 2.58
CA ALA A 368 -6.24 -10.55 2.06
C ALA A 368 -5.53 -9.19 2.17
N ALA A 369 -4.83 -8.92 3.29
CA ALA A 369 -4.02 -7.72 3.45
C ALA A 369 -2.91 -7.63 2.38
N LEU A 370 -2.16 -8.72 2.19
CA LEU A 370 -1.10 -8.79 1.17
C LEU A 370 -1.66 -8.63 -0.26
N TYR A 371 -2.85 -9.17 -0.53
CA TYR A 371 -3.52 -8.98 -1.81
C TYR A 371 -3.98 -7.53 -2.04
N LEU A 372 -4.39 -6.78 -1.01
CA LEU A 372 -4.80 -5.39 -1.20
C LEU A 372 -3.60 -4.44 -1.45
N ILE A 373 -2.43 -4.75 -0.89
CA ILE A 373 -1.17 -4.06 -1.24
C ILE A 373 -0.89 -4.27 -2.75
N GLN A 374 -0.88 -5.54 -3.20
CA GLN A 374 -0.73 -5.88 -4.63
C GLN A 374 -1.78 -5.20 -5.52
N ALA A 375 -3.05 -5.14 -5.10
CA ALA A 375 -4.12 -4.51 -5.86
C ALA A 375 -4.00 -2.98 -5.94
N GLY A 376 -3.41 -2.34 -4.92
CA GLY A 376 -3.05 -0.92 -4.96
C GLY A 376 -1.83 -0.66 -5.86
N MET A 377 -0.85 -1.57 -5.84
CA MET A 377 0.29 -1.56 -6.77
C MET A 377 -0.12 -1.66 -8.24
N GLU A 378 -1.25 -2.33 -8.51
CA GLU A 378 -1.85 -2.43 -9.83
C GLU A 378 -2.80 -1.28 -10.20
N ARG A 379 -3.17 -0.40 -9.24
CA ARG A 379 -4.08 0.75 -9.46
C ARG A 379 -3.37 1.99 -10.00
N LEU A 380 -2.09 2.21 -9.66
CA LEU A 380 -1.32 3.23 -10.37
C LEU A 380 -1.28 2.88 -11.86
N PRO A 381 -1.63 3.82 -12.77
CA PRO A 381 -1.46 3.57 -14.19
C PRO A 381 0.02 3.32 -14.46
N LYS A 382 0.33 2.19 -15.13
CA LYS A 382 1.67 1.89 -15.66
C LYS A 382 2.01 2.79 -16.87
N THR A 383 1.89 4.09 -16.65
CA THR A 383 2.58 5.14 -17.37
C THR A 383 4.07 4.80 -17.29
N PRO A 384 4.78 4.52 -18.39
CA PRO A 384 6.21 4.33 -18.32
C PRO A 384 6.83 5.62 -17.76
N ALA A 385 7.66 5.50 -16.72
CA ALA A 385 8.38 6.62 -16.12
C ALA A 385 9.03 7.47 -17.23
N SER A 386 8.87 8.78 -17.16
CA SER A 386 8.90 9.70 -18.31
C SER A 386 10.20 9.66 -19.13
N GLY A 387 10.26 8.74 -20.10
CA GLY A 387 11.38 8.57 -21.01
C GLY A 387 12.60 7.83 -20.43
N VAL A 388 12.56 7.33 -19.19
CA VAL A 388 13.69 6.67 -18.52
C VAL A 388 13.38 5.19 -18.30
N THR A 389 13.86 4.35 -19.22
CA THR A 389 13.92 2.90 -19.03
C THR A 389 15.13 2.57 -18.16
N ARG A 390 14.91 2.03 -16.95
CA ARG A 390 16.02 1.55 -16.10
C ARG A 390 16.77 0.43 -16.83
N THR A 391 18.09 0.41 -16.72
CA THR A 391 18.91 -0.66 -17.30
C THR A 391 18.73 -1.96 -16.50
N LEU A 392 19.05 -3.11 -17.08
CA LEU A 392 18.93 -4.37 -16.34
C LEU A 392 19.95 -4.48 -15.19
N ASP A 393 21.14 -3.86 -15.34
CA ASP A 393 22.09 -3.64 -14.24
C ASP A 393 21.45 -2.81 -13.09
N GLU A 394 20.79 -1.69 -13.38
CA GLU A 394 20.13 -0.81 -12.38
C GLU A 394 18.91 -1.46 -11.69
N ALA A 395 18.27 -2.45 -12.32
CA ALA A 395 17.15 -3.19 -11.74
C ALA A 395 17.58 -4.45 -10.96
N LEU A 396 18.86 -4.80 -10.99
CA LEU A 396 19.46 -5.90 -10.22
C LEU A 396 20.42 -5.41 -9.11
N ASP A 397 20.97 -4.21 -9.24
CA ASP A 397 21.79 -3.49 -8.24
C ASP A 397 20.90 -2.84 -7.16
N LEU A 398 20.08 -3.64 -6.46
CA LEU A 398 19.07 -3.20 -5.49
C LEU A 398 19.61 -2.22 -4.43
N ASN A 399 20.85 -2.44 -4.01
CA ASN A 399 21.52 -1.62 -2.98
C ASN A 399 22.38 -0.47 -3.56
N GLY A 400 22.44 -0.33 -4.90
CA GLY A 400 23.20 0.72 -5.60
C GLY A 400 24.73 0.66 -5.45
N ASN A 401 25.31 -0.47 -5.02
CA ASN A 401 26.75 -0.59 -4.79
C ASN A 401 27.57 -0.84 -6.09
N HIS A 402 26.87 -1.18 -7.18
CA HIS A 402 27.38 -1.57 -8.50
C HIS A 402 28.08 -2.93 -8.54
N TYR A 403 27.76 -3.87 -7.66
CA TYR A 403 28.24 -5.25 -7.71
C TYR A 403 27.14 -6.21 -7.23
N LEU A 404 26.84 -7.23 -8.04
CA LEU A 404 25.86 -8.25 -7.67
C LEU A 404 26.28 -9.00 -6.39
N ASP A 405 25.48 -8.88 -5.35
CA ASP A 405 25.57 -9.66 -4.12
C ASP A 405 24.83 -11.00 -4.25
N ASP A 406 24.79 -11.78 -3.16
CA ASP A 406 24.23 -13.13 -3.16
C ASP A 406 22.69 -13.15 -3.15
N ASN A 407 22.03 -12.07 -2.70
CA ASN A 407 20.58 -11.87 -2.74
C ASN A 407 20.11 -11.34 -4.10
N GLU A 408 20.93 -10.50 -4.73
CA GLU A 408 20.74 -9.95 -6.08
C GLU A 408 20.97 -11.04 -7.14
N LEU A 409 21.90 -11.96 -6.91
CA LEU A 409 22.01 -13.20 -7.69
C LEU A 409 20.74 -14.06 -7.59
N LEU A 410 20.17 -14.20 -6.39
CA LEU A 410 18.92 -14.96 -6.22
C LEU A 410 17.75 -14.30 -6.96
N LEU A 411 17.67 -12.98 -7.00
CA LEU A 411 16.69 -12.25 -7.81
C LEU A 411 16.88 -12.49 -9.33
N LEU A 412 18.13 -12.48 -9.80
CA LEU A 412 18.47 -12.83 -11.19
C LEU A 412 18.05 -14.26 -11.55
N VAL A 413 18.38 -15.23 -10.69
CA VAL A 413 17.98 -16.65 -10.86
C VAL A 413 16.46 -16.77 -10.97
N ASP A 414 15.73 -16.06 -10.13
CA ASP A 414 14.28 -16.09 -10.07
C ASP A 414 13.63 -15.53 -11.36
N TYR A 415 14.10 -14.38 -11.87
CA TYR A 415 13.59 -13.83 -13.15
C TYR A 415 13.97 -14.69 -14.36
N TRP A 416 15.12 -15.36 -14.33
CA TRP A 416 15.52 -16.31 -15.36
C TRP A 416 14.58 -17.53 -15.39
N ILE A 417 14.28 -18.09 -14.20
CA ILE A 417 13.38 -19.25 -14.06
C ILE A 417 11.92 -18.88 -14.40
N SER A 418 11.44 -17.69 -14.02
CA SER A 418 10.05 -17.29 -14.30
C SER A 418 9.82 -16.76 -15.72
N SER A 419 10.88 -16.29 -16.39
CA SER A 419 10.82 -15.57 -17.67
C SER A 419 9.93 -14.32 -17.62
N GLU A 420 9.73 -13.75 -16.43
CA GLU A 420 8.98 -12.50 -16.22
C GLU A 420 9.81 -11.28 -16.62
N VAL A 421 9.11 -10.18 -16.91
CA VAL A 421 9.75 -8.90 -17.22
C VAL A 421 10.25 -8.24 -15.94
N VAL A 422 11.55 -7.94 -15.88
CA VAL A 422 12.19 -7.23 -14.77
C VAL A 422 11.61 -5.81 -14.67
N PRO A 423 11.05 -5.39 -13.51
CA PRO A 423 10.40 -4.09 -13.34
C PRO A 423 11.26 -2.90 -13.81
N GLY A 424 10.61 -1.89 -14.41
CA GLY A 424 11.28 -0.69 -14.92
C GLY A 424 12.12 -0.86 -16.21
N THR A 425 12.50 -2.09 -16.58
CA THR A 425 13.40 -2.35 -17.72
C THR A 425 12.69 -2.68 -19.04
N GLY A 426 11.51 -3.30 -18.98
CA GLY A 426 10.84 -3.88 -20.15
C GLY A 426 11.52 -5.13 -20.73
N GLN A 427 12.50 -5.71 -20.04
CA GLN A 427 13.29 -6.87 -20.46
C GLN A 427 13.04 -8.11 -19.59
N ILE A 428 13.22 -9.31 -20.15
CA ILE A 428 13.35 -10.56 -19.40
C ILE A 428 14.83 -10.88 -19.14
N VAL A 429 15.11 -11.75 -18.16
CA VAL A 429 16.41 -12.43 -18.03
C VAL A 429 16.38 -13.71 -18.87
N ASP A 430 17.07 -13.69 -20.00
CA ASP A 430 17.33 -14.86 -20.86
C ASP A 430 18.63 -15.58 -20.46
N ASP A 431 18.92 -16.75 -21.03
CA ASP A 431 20.11 -17.55 -20.74
C ASP A 431 21.41 -16.74 -20.87
N ASP A 432 21.54 -15.94 -21.93
CA ASP A 432 22.75 -15.15 -22.21
C ASP A 432 22.96 -14.07 -21.13
N LYS A 433 21.90 -13.36 -20.73
CA LYS A 433 21.95 -12.43 -19.59
C LYS A 433 22.26 -13.15 -18.29
N PHE A 434 21.59 -14.27 -18.01
CA PHE A 434 21.80 -15.05 -16.79
C PHE A 434 23.29 -15.40 -16.61
N PHE A 435 23.93 -15.96 -17.65
CA PHE A 435 25.36 -16.27 -17.59
C PHE A 435 26.27 -15.03 -17.52
N TYR A 436 25.88 -13.89 -18.11
CA TYR A 436 26.62 -12.63 -17.97
C TYR A 436 26.63 -12.12 -16.52
N TYR A 437 25.49 -12.05 -15.84
CA TYR A 437 25.43 -11.60 -14.44
C TYR A 437 26.04 -12.63 -13.47
N VAL A 438 25.99 -13.92 -13.78
CA VAL A 438 26.74 -14.96 -13.05
C VAL A 438 28.26 -14.77 -13.18
N ASP A 439 28.81 -14.34 -14.33
CA ASP A 439 30.23 -13.93 -14.42
C ASP A 439 30.49 -12.69 -13.54
N LYS A 440 29.64 -11.66 -13.59
CA LYS A 440 29.80 -10.45 -12.74
C LYS A 440 29.86 -10.82 -11.25
N TRP A 441 28.94 -11.66 -10.79
CA TRP A 441 28.88 -12.14 -9.39
C TRP A 441 30.09 -13.01 -9.01
N THR A 442 30.41 -14.05 -9.79
CA THR A 442 31.54 -14.96 -9.48
C THR A 442 32.89 -14.27 -9.52
N SER A 443 33.08 -13.31 -10.43
CA SER A 443 34.32 -12.55 -10.58
C SER A 443 34.36 -11.25 -9.77
N LYS A 444 33.29 -10.93 -9.04
CA LYS A 444 33.06 -9.67 -8.29
C LYS A 444 33.51 -8.42 -9.08
N LYS A 445 33.15 -8.39 -10.36
CA LYS A 445 33.29 -7.23 -11.26
C LYS A 445 32.09 -6.31 -11.10
N ARG A 446 32.27 -5.03 -11.42
CA ARG A 446 31.17 -4.06 -11.39
C ARG A 446 30.08 -4.36 -12.43
N LEU A 447 28.84 -4.11 -12.02
CA LEU A 447 27.72 -3.78 -12.88
C LEU A 447 28.00 -2.45 -13.59
N THR A 448 27.54 -2.32 -14.83
CA THR A 448 27.95 -1.28 -15.78
C THR A 448 26.77 -0.97 -16.69
N PRO A 449 26.08 0.19 -16.52
CA PRO A 449 24.78 0.43 -17.13
C PRO A 449 24.69 0.09 -18.61
N GLU A 450 23.78 -0.83 -18.94
CA GLU A 450 23.40 -1.17 -20.31
C GLU A 450 22.71 0.04 -20.95
N GLN A 451 23.46 0.84 -21.72
CA GLN A 451 22.96 2.07 -22.35
C GLN A 451 21.62 1.82 -23.07
N SER A 452 20.55 2.45 -22.57
CA SER A 452 19.17 2.08 -22.88
C SER A 452 18.97 1.97 -24.40
N PRO A 453 18.58 0.79 -24.93
CA PRO A 453 18.53 0.58 -26.37
C PRO A 453 17.36 1.33 -27.00
N GLN A 454 17.61 2.57 -27.46
CA GLN A 454 16.77 3.29 -28.41
C GLN A 454 16.62 2.46 -29.70
N ALA A 455 15.63 1.55 -29.71
CA ALA A 455 15.24 0.67 -30.82
C ALA A 455 16.41 0.33 -31.76
N ALA A 456 17.47 -0.27 -31.20
CA ALA A 456 18.81 -0.23 -31.77
C ALA A 456 18.87 -0.86 -33.17
N VAL A 457 18.79 -0.01 -34.20
CA VAL A 457 18.86 -0.43 -35.60
C VAL A 457 20.19 -1.15 -35.81
N ALA A 458 20.15 -2.38 -36.30
CA ALA A 458 21.35 -3.20 -36.44
C ALA A 458 22.45 -2.45 -37.20
N LEU A 459 23.68 -2.51 -36.68
CA LEU A 459 24.82 -1.81 -37.26
C LEU A 459 25.04 -2.28 -38.71
N MET A 460 24.95 -1.35 -39.66
CA MET A 460 25.23 -1.57 -41.07
C MET A 460 26.11 -0.46 -41.61
N LEU A 461 27.05 -0.80 -42.49
CA LEU A 461 27.95 0.13 -43.17
C LEU A 461 27.87 -0.10 -44.68
N ASP A 462 27.07 0.70 -45.38
CA ASP A 462 26.89 0.59 -46.84
C ASP A 462 28.10 1.14 -47.58
N ARG A 463 28.56 2.34 -47.18
CA ARG A 463 29.66 3.05 -47.84
C ARG A 463 30.22 4.19 -47.01
N THR A 464 31.54 4.35 -47.07
CA THR A 464 32.23 5.59 -46.69
C THR A 464 32.32 6.54 -47.89
N ARG A 465 32.22 7.85 -47.66
CA ARG A 465 32.45 8.90 -48.66
C ARG A 465 33.25 10.04 -48.04
N ILE A 466 34.27 10.54 -48.73
CA ILE A 466 34.91 11.81 -48.38
C ILE A 466 34.48 12.85 -49.42
N THR A 467 34.13 14.05 -48.96
CA THR A 467 33.76 15.19 -49.80
C THR A 467 34.60 16.41 -49.44
N TYR A 468 34.72 17.36 -50.37
CA TYR A 468 35.35 18.66 -50.14
C TYR A 468 34.29 19.72 -49.86
N GLN A 469 34.52 20.55 -48.86
CA GLN A 469 33.63 21.62 -48.42
C GLN A 469 34.40 22.93 -48.24
N LYS A 470 33.69 24.05 -48.02
CA LYS A 470 34.33 25.36 -47.80
C LYS A 470 35.18 25.42 -46.51
N SER A 471 34.86 24.59 -45.53
CA SER A 471 35.57 24.45 -44.23
C SER A 471 36.76 23.50 -44.28
N GLY A 472 36.78 22.52 -45.20
CA GLY A 472 37.78 21.44 -45.21
C GLY A 472 37.30 20.19 -45.94
N LEU A 473 37.58 19.02 -45.38
CA LEU A 473 37.12 17.72 -45.86
C LEU A 473 36.05 17.18 -44.90
N ARG A 474 35.00 16.56 -45.44
CA ARG A 474 33.97 15.90 -44.65
C ARG A 474 33.90 14.42 -45.03
N LEU A 475 34.21 13.56 -44.07
CA LEU A 475 33.94 12.12 -44.12
C LEU A 475 32.49 11.89 -43.69
N GLU A 476 31.78 11.06 -44.43
CA GLU A 476 30.43 10.58 -44.10
C GLU A 476 30.40 9.06 -44.26
N VAL A 477 29.82 8.38 -43.27
CA VAL A 477 29.58 6.94 -43.27
C VAL A 477 28.09 6.73 -43.44
N VAL A 478 27.69 6.23 -44.61
CA VAL A 478 26.30 5.88 -44.91
C VAL A 478 26.06 4.45 -44.45
N GLY A 479 25.02 4.27 -43.67
CA GLY A 479 24.66 3.02 -43.00
C GLY A 479 23.60 3.28 -41.93
N ALA A 480 23.41 2.30 -41.03
CA ALA A 480 22.42 2.36 -39.96
C ALA A 480 23.03 1.90 -38.63
N GLY A 481 22.45 2.31 -37.49
CA GLY A 481 22.92 1.94 -36.15
C GLY A 481 24.24 2.57 -35.70
N ILE A 482 24.85 3.46 -36.50
CA ILE A 482 26.18 4.04 -36.23
C ILE A 482 26.08 5.07 -35.09
N ALA A 483 26.74 4.78 -33.97
CA ALA A 483 26.84 5.65 -32.80
C ALA A 483 28.17 6.44 -32.76
N GLU A 484 29.26 5.88 -33.29
CA GLU A 484 30.59 6.50 -33.31
C GLU A 484 31.41 6.00 -34.51
N ILE A 485 32.37 6.80 -35.00
CA ILE A 485 33.32 6.41 -36.05
C ILE A 485 34.79 6.66 -35.66
N ASP A 486 35.65 5.65 -35.85
CA ASP A 486 37.11 5.76 -35.79
C ASP A 486 37.69 5.84 -37.21
N PHE A 487 38.00 7.06 -37.66
CA PHE A 487 38.70 7.32 -38.91
C PHE A 487 40.22 7.21 -38.72
N GLN A 488 40.85 6.35 -39.51
CA GLN A 488 42.29 6.13 -39.46
C GLN A 488 42.91 6.30 -40.86
N LEU A 489 43.87 7.21 -40.98
CA LEU A 489 44.61 7.53 -42.21
C LEU A 489 46.07 7.08 -42.09
N PHE A 490 46.62 6.51 -43.16
CA PHE A 490 47.94 5.89 -43.23
C PHE A 490 48.72 6.30 -44.48
N ASN A 491 50.05 6.30 -44.40
CA ASN A 491 50.90 6.32 -45.59
C ASN A 491 51.02 4.92 -46.23
N LEU A 492 51.65 4.84 -47.40
CA LEU A 492 51.87 3.56 -48.10
C LEU A 492 52.87 2.61 -47.41
N ALA A 493 53.57 3.06 -46.37
CA ALA A 493 54.41 2.23 -45.51
C ALA A 493 53.66 1.67 -44.28
N GLY A 494 52.35 1.91 -44.18
CA GLY A 494 51.51 1.41 -43.08
C GLY A 494 51.60 2.21 -41.77
N GLN A 495 52.35 3.31 -41.74
CA GLN A 495 52.38 4.21 -40.59
C GLN A 495 51.09 5.05 -40.56
N ARG A 496 50.41 5.07 -39.41
CA ARG A 496 49.26 5.95 -39.18
C ARG A 496 49.72 7.41 -39.12
N LEU A 497 49.01 8.28 -39.84
CA LEU A 497 49.22 9.72 -39.88
C LEU A 497 48.12 10.49 -39.15
N MET A 498 46.92 9.92 -39.05
CA MET A 498 45.79 10.48 -38.30
C MET A 498 44.95 9.35 -37.71
N ARG A 499 44.54 9.53 -36.44
CA ARG A 499 43.32 8.98 -35.86
C ARG A 499 42.34 10.12 -35.54
N ARG A 500 41.05 9.87 -35.73
CA ARG A 500 39.93 10.66 -35.19
C ARG A 500 38.83 9.72 -34.75
N LEU A 501 38.39 9.87 -33.51
CA LEU A 501 37.20 9.24 -32.96
C LEU A 501 36.14 10.33 -32.87
N GLU A 502 34.98 10.13 -33.48
CA GLU A 502 33.95 11.17 -33.62
C GLU A 502 32.55 10.56 -33.38
N PRO A 503 31.71 11.13 -32.51
CA PRO A 503 30.33 10.69 -32.32
C PRO A 503 29.47 10.83 -33.58
N GLY A 504 28.54 9.89 -33.78
CA GLY A 504 27.68 9.82 -34.96
C GLY A 504 28.40 9.29 -36.21
N SER A 505 27.92 9.68 -37.39
CA SER A 505 28.28 9.07 -38.68
C SER A 505 29.06 9.99 -39.63
N ALA A 506 29.49 11.17 -39.19
CA ALA A 506 30.23 12.12 -40.02
C ALA A 506 31.31 12.86 -39.23
N LEU A 507 32.43 13.17 -39.89
CA LEU A 507 33.61 13.83 -39.33
C LEU A 507 34.08 14.93 -40.29
N GLU A 508 34.22 16.17 -39.81
CA GLU A 508 34.93 17.23 -40.52
C GLU A 508 36.40 17.28 -40.08
N PHE A 509 37.31 17.24 -41.06
CA PHE A 509 38.74 17.20 -40.84
C PHE A 509 39.49 18.01 -41.90
N SER A 510 40.75 18.32 -41.62
CA SER A 510 41.66 18.90 -42.61
C SER A 510 42.86 17.98 -42.81
N ALA A 511 43.47 18.05 -43.99
CA ALA A 511 44.59 17.19 -44.38
C ALA A 511 45.92 17.60 -43.70
N PHE A 512 45.99 17.34 -42.39
CA PHE A 512 47.17 17.46 -41.53
C PHE A 512 47.42 16.11 -40.82
N ASP A 513 48.63 15.88 -40.32
CA ASP A 513 48.97 14.70 -39.51
C ASP A 513 48.76 14.94 -37.99
N GLU A 514 49.01 13.92 -37.18
CA GLU A 514 49.00 13.95 -35.70
C GLU A 514 49.97 14.99 -35.10
N ALA A 515 50.96 15.49 -35.87
CA ALA A 515 51.88 16.55 -35.48
C ALA A 515 51.46 17.96 -36.00
N GLY A 516 50.26 18.09 -36.61
CA GLY A 516 49.75 19.34 -37.14
C GLY A 516 50.43 19.81 -38.44
N SER A 517 51.22 18.96 -39.09
CA SER A 517 51.88 19.28 -40.36
C SER A 517 50.99 18.93 -41.56
N ARG A 518 50.95 19.81 -42.57
CA ARG A 518 50.02 19.67 -43.70
C ARG A 518 50.48 18.56 -44.64
N LEU A 519 49.60 17.59 -44.93
CA LEU A 519 49.89 16.44 -45.78
C LEU A 519 50.35 16.85 -47.19
N ALA A 520 51.26 16.07 -47.75
CA ALA A 520 51.83 16.26 -49.10
C ALA A 520 50.86 15.77 -50.20
N ASN A 521 51.13 16.13 -51.46
CA ASN A 521 50.45 15.51 -52.60
C ASN A 521 50.88 14.04 -52.69
N GLY A 522 49.94 13.12 -52.85
CA GLY A 522 50.24 11.68 -52.82
C GLY A 522 49.02 10.79 -52.61
N VAL A 523 49.27 9.49 -52.57
CA VAL A 523 48.26 8.46 -52.27
C VAL A 523 48.43 7.99 -50.83
N TYR A 524 47.33 8.03 -50.09
CA TYR A 524 47.19 7.57 -48.71
C TYR A 524 46.16 6.45 -48.67
N LEU A 525 46.15 5.69 -47.57
CA LEU A 525 45.15 4.65 -47.31
C LEU A 525 44.33 5.05 -46.09
N TYR A 526 43.02 4.85 -46.13
CA TYR A 526 42.15 5.03 -44.96
C TYR A 526 41.26 3.82 -44.73
N ARG A 527 40.89 3.64 -43.46
CA ARG A 527 39.76 2.80 -43.04
C ARG A 527 38.89 3.61 -42.07
N VAL A 528 37.65 3.18 -41.93
CA VAL A 528 36.77 3.62 -40.84
C VAL A 528 36.32 2.38 -40.09
N ILE A 529 36.30 2.43 -38.77
CA ILE A 529 35.53 1.49 -37.95
C ILE A 529 34.29 2.26 -37.51
N ALA A 530 33.11 1.79 -37.90
CA ALA A 530 31.85 2.27 -37.34
C ALA A 530 31.51 1.39 -36.14
N TYR A 531 31.13 2.03 -35.03
CA TYR A 531 30.66 1.38 -33.81
C TYR A 531 29.15 1.61 -33.66
N GLY A 532 28.44 0.56 -33.26
CA GLY A 532 27.05 0.63 -32.86
C GLY A 532 26.90 0.94 -31.38
N ALA A 533 25.69 1.32 -30.96
CA ALA A 533 25.39 1.65 -29.56
C ALA A 533 25.61 0.47 -28.58
N ARG A 534 25.81 -0.76 -29.08
CA ARG A 534 26.06 -1.97 -28.29
C ARG A 534 27.54 -2.40 -28.30
N GLY A 535 28.43 -1.55 -28.81
CA GLY A 535 29.85 -1.88 -29.01
C GLY A 535 30.14 -2.85 -30.16
N ASP A 536 29.12 -3.26 -30.92
CA ASP A 536 29.30 -3.95 -32.19
C ASP A 536 30.07 -3.05 -33.18
N ALA A 537 30.96 -3.62 -33.98
CA ALA A 537 31.91 -2.85 -34.79
C ALA A 537 32.06 -3.39 -36.22
N ILE A 538 31.85 -2.53 -37.22
CA ILE A 538 32.07 -2.86 -38.65
C ILE A 538 33.20 -2.00 -39.20
N GLN A 539 34.30 -2.66 -39.57
CA GLN A 539 35.41 -2.02 -40.27
C GLN A 539 35.14 -1.96 -41.78
N SER A 540 35.27 -0.77 -42.37
CA SER A 540 35.23 -0.60 -43.82
C SER A 540 36.39 -1.34 -44.50
N GLN A 541 36.23 -1.70 -45.78
CA GLN A 541 37.38 -2.01 -46.63
C GLN A 541 38.37 -0.82 -46.61
N VAL A 542 39.68 -1.12 -46.70
CA VAL A 542 40.72 -0.10 -46.84
C VAL A 542 40.59 0.57 -48.20
N ARG A 543 40.51 1.90 -48.22
CA ARG A 543 40.29 2.70 -49.43
C ARG A 543 41.42 3.68 -49.67
N LYS A 544 41.66 4.00 -50.94
CA LYS A 544 42.64 5.03 -51.33
C LYS A 544 42.06 6.42 -51.10
N PHE A 545 42.84 7.29 -50.47
CA PHE A 545 42.59 8.73 -50.40
C PHE A 545 43.74 9.43 -51.11
N ILE A 546 43.43 10.26 -52.13
CA ILE A 546 44.47 10.89 -52.96
C ILE A 546 44.41 12.40 -52.71
N ILE A 547 45.53 12.96 -52.26
CA ILE A 547 45.70 14.41 -52.15
C ILE A 547 46.39 14.89 -53.42
N LEU A 548 45.65 15.67 -54.21
CA LEU A 548 46.19 16.54 -55.24
C LEU A 548 45.85 17.98 -54.81
N LYS A 549 46.87 18.83 -54.71
CA LYS A 549 46.76 20.29 -54.62
C LYS A 549 46.96 20.86 -56.02
#